data_AF-A0A8J2KM89-F1
#
_entry.id   AF-A0A8J2KM89-F1
#
_cell.length_a   1.000
_cell.length_b   1.000
_cell.length_c   1.000
_cell.angle_alpha   90.00
_cell.angle_beta   90.00
_cell.angle_gamma   90.00
#
_symmetry.space_group_name_H-M   'P 1'
#
loop_
_entity.id
_entity.type
_entity.pdbx_description
1 polymer ?
#
loop_
_entity_poly.entity_id
_entity_poly.type
_entity_poly.pdbx_seq_one_letter_code
_entity_poly.pdbx_strand_id
1 'polypeptide(L)'
;EEVDDWLATGIVEEVPLEQCDQPGHYLPHRAVIKETSDTTKVRPVFDASSKPKGGTSLNDCLEKGQNLLELIPNIIVGFRLNRIGVISDIEKAFLQISVKPEERNFLRFLWWEKGKNKIKKFRHCRVVFGVSSSPFLLAATLNQLLYDVEDSKKEVAQFLLKSLYVDNCVTSVSSTTRLHSFIQDAVQLMNAGKFNLRGWIWNEEKESPAHVSQAKNVPVLGLLWDVKKDELSLDLRELPVFEDCWRCIRRSCYKKRGS
;
A
#
# COMPACT_ATOMS: atom_id res chain seq x y z
N GLU A 1 3.92 -5.11 -22.85
CA GLU A 1 3.49 -3.77 -22.39
C GLU A 1 3.88 -3.57 -20.94
N GLU A 2 3.33 -4.32 -19.98
CA GLU A 2 3.70 -4.12 -18.56
C GLU A 2 5.17 -4.46 -18.23
N VAL A 3 5.70 -5.61 -18.71
CA VAL A 3 7.12 -5.94 -18.51
C VAL A 3 8.06 -4.98 -19.24
N ASP A 4 7.63 -4.40 -20.36
CA ASP A 4 8.44 -3.44 -21.11
C ASP A 4 8.57 -2.12 -20.33
N ASP A 5 7.50 -1.66 -19.68
CA ASP A 5 7.52 -0.51 -18.75
C ASP A 5 8.44 -0.80 -17.54
N TRP A 6 8.36 -2.01 -16.99
CA TRP A 6 9.22 -2.40 -15.88
C TRP A 6 10.71 -2.48 -16.26
N LEU A 7 11.03 -2.89 -17.48
CA LEU A 7 12.40 -2.86 -17.99
C LEU A 7 12.87 -1.41 -18.15
N ALA A 8 12.05 -0.54 -18.75
CA ALA A 8 12.39 0.87 -18.95
C ALA A 8 12.61 1.63 -17.63
N THR A 9 11.90 1.24 -16.57
CA THR A 9 11.99 1.84 -15.23
C THR A 9 12.97 1.14 -14.29
N GLY A 10 13.63 0.06 -14.73
CA GLY A 10 14.58 -0.71 -13.92
C GLY A 10 13.93 -1.41 -12.71
N ILE A 11 12.64 -1.73 -12.81
CA ILE A 11 11.91 -2.56 -11.84
C ILE A 11 12.30 -4.03 -12.01
N VAL A 12 12.52 -4.45 -13.26
CA VAL A 12 12.99 -5.79 -13.63
C VAL A 12 14.16 -5.69 -14.60
N GLU A 13 14.92 -6.77 -14.70
CA GLU A 13 15.97 -6.95 -15.71
C GLU A 13 15.88 -8.36 -16.32
N GLU A 14 16.31 -8.51 -17.57
CA GLU A 14 16.46 -9.83 -18.19
C GLU A 14 17.63 -10.56 -17.51
N VAL A 15 17.43 -11.84 -17.18
CA VAL A 15 18.48 -12.64 -16.53
C VAL A 15 19.57 -12.94 -17.58
N PRO A 16 20.84 -12.57 -17.33
CA PRO A 16 21.93 -12.89 -18.26
C PRO A 16 22.03 -14.40 -18.47
N LEU A 17 22.40 -14.82 -19.68
CA LEU A 17 22.50 -16.24 -20.04
C LEU A 17 23.49 -16.98 -19.13
N GLU A 18 24.57 -16.31 -18.75
CA GLU A 18 25.63 -16.83 -17.88
C GLU A 18 25.15 -17.05 -16.44
N GLN A 19 24.07 -16.37 -16.04
CA GLN A 19 23.48 -16.46 -14.69
C GLN A 19 22.28 -17.40 -14.65
N CYS A 20 21.83 -17.92 -15.79
CA CYS A 20 20.65 -18.79 -15.86
C CYS A 20 20.80 -20.08 -15.04
N ASP A 21 22.03 -20.59 -14.91
CA ASP A 21 22.34 -21.83 -14.18
C ASP A 21 22.77 -21.58 -12.72
N GLN A 22 22.88 -20.32 -12.30
CA GLN A 22 23.13 -19.98 -10.90
C GLN A 22 21.91 -20.31 -10.03
N PRO A 23 22.13 -20.63 -8.73
CA PRO A 23 21.06 -20.80 -7.76
C PRO A 23 20.06 -19.64 -7.81
N GLY A 24 18.79 -19.97 -7.82
CA GLY A 24 17.71 -19.00 -7.90
C GLY A 24 16.34 -19.65 -7.79
N HIS A 25 15.32 -18.82 -7.69
CA HIS A 25 13.94 -19.24 -7.53
C HIS A 25 13.06 -18.51 -8.54
N TYR A 26 12.11 -19.23 -9.14
CA TYR A 26 11.15 -18.66 -10.07
C TYR A 26 9.80 -18.49 -9.39
N LEU A 27 9.37 -17.24 -9.26
CA LEU A 27 8.05 -16.88 -8.79
C LEU A 27 7.01 -17.23 -9.85
N PRO A 28 6.08 -18.17 -9.57
CA PRO A 28 4.90 -18.30 -10.39
C PRO A 28 4.08 -17.02 -10.29
N HIS A 29 3.43 -16.65 -11.39
CA HIS A 29 2.56 -15.49 -11.43
C HIS A 29 1.29 -15.77 -12.21
N ARG A 30 0.25 -15.00 -11.90
CA ARG A 30 -1.03 -15.03 -12.58
C ARG A 30 -1.56 -13.63 -12.79
N ALA A 31 -2.35 -13.44 -13.84
CA ALA A 31 -3.08 -12.21 -14.07
C ALA A 31 -4.24 -12.09 -13.07
N VAL A 32 -4.32 -10.97 -12.37
CA VAL A 32 -5.51 -10.55 -11.63
C VAL A 32 -6.15 -9.38 -12.38
N ILE A 33 -7.42 -9.54 -12.73
CA ILE A 33 -8.19 -8.52 -13.44
C ILE A 33 -8.90 -7.67 -12.38
N LYS A 34 -8.62 -6.37 -12.38
CA LYS A 34 -9.30 -5.40 -11.53
C LYS A 34 -10.06 -4.44 -12.43
N GLU A 35 -11.29 -4.82 -12.77
CA GLU A 35 -12.15 -4.07 -13.70
C GLU A 35 -12.44 -2.64 -13.23
N THR A 36 -12.40 -2.42 -11.91
CA THR A 36 -12.57 -1.12 -11.25
C THR A 36 -11.30 -0.27 -11.21
N SER A 37 -10.17 -0.74 -11.73
CA SER A 37 -8.93 0.04 -11.80
C SER A 37 -8.90 0.85 -13.10
N ASP A 38 -8.92 2.18 -12.98
CA ASP A 38 -8.86 3.08 -14.14
C ASP A 38 -7.53 3.00 -14.91
N THR A 39 -6.42 2.73 -14.20
CA THR A 39 -5.06 2.79 -14.78
C THR A 39 -4.48 1.45 -15.22
N THR A 40 -4.89 0.32 -14.63
CA THR A 40 -4.26 -0.99 -14.89
C THR A 40 -5.27 -2.11 -14.67
N LYS A 41 -6.01 -2.45 -15.72
CA LYS A 41 -7.09 -3.45 -15.69
C LYS A 41 -6.60 -4.87 -15.38
N VAL A 42 -5.34 -5.18 -15.71
CA VAL A 42 -4.71 -6.49 -15.45
C VAL A 42 -3.40 -6.26 -14.73
N ARG A 43 -3.19 -6.92 -13.59
CA ARG A 43 -1.91 -6.87 -12.86
C ARG A 43 -1.39 -8.28 -12.61
N PRO A 44 -0.13 -8.58 -12.89
CA PRO A 44 0.51 -9.82 -12.51
C PRO A 44 0.68 -9.86 -10.98
N VAL A 45 0.27 -10.96 -10.38
CA VAL A 45 0.48 -11.26 -8.97
C VAL A 45 1.44 -12.42 -8.87
N PHE A 46 2.55 -12.20 -8.18
CA PHE A 46 3.58 -13.19 -7.92
C PHE A 46 3.27 -13.94 -6.62
N ASP A 47 3.46 -15.26 -6.63
CA ASP A 47 3.19 -16.12 -5.48
C ASP A 47 4.49 -16.73 -4.94
N ALA A 48 5.04 -16.09 -3.91
CA ALA A 48 6.22 -16.57 -3.19
C ALA A 48 5.91 -17.67 -2.15
N SER A 49 4.62 -18.01 -1.96
CA SER A 49 4.17 -19.09 -1.08
C SER A 49 3.92 -20.40 -1.82
N SER A 50 4.03 -20.40 -3.16
CA SER A 50 3.86 -21.60 -3.97
C SER A 50 4.93 -22.63 -3.64
N LYS A 51 4.50 -23.89 -3.47
CA LYS A 51 5.38 -25.01 -3.09
C LYS A 51 5.38 -26.06 -4.20
N PRO A 52 6.54 -26.53 -4.65
CA PRO A 52 6.61 -27.75 -5.42
C PRO A 52 6.20 -28.94 -4.55
N LYS A 53 5.78 -30.05 -5.17
CA LYS A 53 5.33 -31.24 -4.43
C LYS A 53 6.45 -31.75 -3.52
N GLY A 54 6.24 -31.63 -2.20
CA GLY A 54 7.22 -32.05 -1.18
C GLY A 54 8.39 -31.09 -0.94
N GLY A 55 8.38 -29.88 -1.51
CA GLY A 55 9.40 -28.86 -1.27
C GLY A 55 8.92 -27.67 -0.45
N THR A 56 9.83 -26.72 -0.25
CA THR A 56 9.59 -25.44 0.43
C THR A 56 9.29 -24.33 -0.58
N SER A 57 8.55 -23.32 -0.14
CA SER A 57 8.35 -22.07 -0.87
C SER A 57 9.46 -21.08 -0.57
N LEU A 58 9.60 -20.04 -1.39
CA LEU A 58 10.51 -18.93 -1.08
C LEU A 58 10.20 -18.32 0.29
N ASN A 59 8.92 -18.14 0.62
CA ASN A 59 8.49 -17.58 1.91
C ASN A 59 8.83 -18.47 3.11
N ASP A 60 9.04 -19.77 2.94
CA ASP A 60 9.51 -20.65 4.02
C ASP A 60 11.02 -20.50 4.27
N CYS A 61 11.78 -19.99 3.28
CA CYS A 61 13.22 -19.80 3.34
C CYS A 61 13.63 -18.37 3.75
N LEU A 62 12.69 -17.43 3.80
CA LEU A 62 12.96 -16.03 4.11
C LEU A 62 12.55 -15.68 5.54
N GLU A 63 13.41 -14.92 6.20
CA GLU A 63 13.07 -14.26 7.46
C GLU A 63 12.05 -13.14 7.21
N LYS A 64 10.90 -13.22 7.88
CA LYS A 64 9.81 -12.24 7.73
C LYS A 64 10.16 -10.86 8.27
N GLY A 65 11.09 -10.80 9.22
CA GLY A 65 11.37 -9.61 10.01
C GLY A 65 10.30 -9.32 11.07
N GLN A 66 10.54 -8.26 11.85
CA GLN A 66 9.61 -7.83 12.90
C GLN A 66 8.34 -7.23 12.27
N ASN A 67 7.17 -7.45 12.89
CA ASN A 67 5.99 -6.70 12.50
C ASN A 67 6.11 -5.25 13.03
N LEU A 68 6.43 -4.33 12.12
CA LEU A 68 6.54 -2.90 12.39
C LEU A 68 5.28 -2.12 11.98
N LEU A 69 4.24 -2.81 11.50
CA LEU A 69 3.01 -2.17 11.09
C LEU A 69 2.20 -1.75 12.32
N GLU A 70 1.61 -0.56 12.24
CA GLU A 70 0.67 -0.09 13.24
C GLU A 70 -0.61 -0.94 13.22
N LEU A 71 -1.26 -1.10 14.37
CA LEU A 71 -2.48 -1.88 14.47
C LEU A 71 -3.61 -1.18 13.73
N ILE A 72 -4.32 -1.89 12.84
CA ILE A 72 -5.47 -1.34 12.09
C ILE A 72 -6.46 -0.59 13.02
N PRO A 73 -6.85 -1.12 14.20
CA PRO A 73 -7.70 -0.38 15.12
C PRO A 73 -7.13 0.97 15.57
N ASN A 74 -5.83 1.08 15.83
CA ASN A 74 -5.20 2.34 16.25
C ASN A 74 -5.27 3.39 15.14
N ILE A 75 -5.06 2.97 13.89
CA ILE A 75 -5.17 3.84 12.72
C ILE A 75 -6.60 4.28 12.51
N ILE A 76 -7.58 3.38 12.64
CA ILE A 76 -9.01 3.72 12.56
C ILE A 76 -9.40 4.69 13.69
N VAL A 77 -8.92 4.50 14.92
CA VAL A 77 -9.15 5.45 16.01
C VAL A 77 -8.52 6.81 15.71
N GLY A 78 -7.28 6.84 15.23
CA GLY A 78 -6.60 8.06 14.79
C GLY A 78 -7.34 8.77 13.66
N PHE A 79 -7.88 8.03 12.70
CA PHE A 79 -8.73 8.53 11.62
C PHE A 79 -10.04 9.15 12.11
N ARG A 80 -10.57 8.69 13.25
CA ARG A 80 -11.81 9.20 13.84
C ARG A 80 -11.60 10.26 14.93
N LEU A 81 -10.35 10.53 15.30
CA LEU A 81 -10.00 11.41 16.41
C LEU A 81 -10.37 12.88 16.17
N ASN A 82 -10.14 13.38 14.96
CA ASN A 82 -10.40 14.77 14.58
C ASN A 82 -11.57 14.91 13.60
N ARG A 83 -11.92 16.15 13.28
CA ARG A 83 -13.08 16.49 12.45
C ARG A 83 -12.87 16.21 10.96
N ILE A 84 -11.63 16.34 10.46
CA ILE A 84 -11.27 16.11 9.06
C ILE A 84 -10.52 14.80 8.95
N GLY A 85 -11.16 13.73 8.47
CA GLY A 85 -10.51 12.50 8.05
C GLY A 85 -9.77 12.73 6.73
N VAL A 86 -8.59 12.11 6.60
CA VAL A 86 -7.69 12.26 5.46
C VAL A 86 -7.15 10.89 5.08
N ILE A 87 -7.22 10.55 3.79
CA ILE A 87 -6.60 9.34 3.25
C ILE A 87 -5.75 9.66 2.02
N SER A 88 -4.73 8.83 1.77
CA SER A 88 -3.87 8.85 0.59
C SER A 88 -3.21 7.47 0.37
N ASP A 89 -2.73 7.22 -0.85
CA ASP A 89 -1.96 6.03 -1.24
C ASP A 89 -0.51 6.42 -1.54
N ILE A 90 0.42 5.50 -1.22
CA ILE A 90 1.81 5.56 -1.67
C ILE A 90 1.89 4.80 -2.98
N GLU A 91 2.19 5.51 -4.05
CA GLU A 91 2.27 4.92 -5.38
C GLU A 91 3.40 3.88 -5.47
N LYS A 92 3.02 2.63 -5.77
CA LYS A 92 3.95 1.52 -6.04
C LYS A 92 5.01 1.39 -4.91
N ALA A 93 4.60 1.51 -3.65
CA ALA A 93 5.48 1.62 -2.48
C ALA A 93 6.65 0.61 -2.46
N PHE A 94 6.36 -0.68 -2.61
CA PHE A 94 7.39 -1.72 -2.61
C PHE A 94 8.41 -1.56 -3.74
N LEU A 95 7.99 -1.05 -4.89
CA LEU A 95 8.86 -0.90 -6.07
C LEU A 95 9.87 0.25 -5.93
N GLN A 96 9.73 1.11 -4.92
CA GLN A 96 10.73 2.13 -4.61
C GLN A 96 11.98 1.55 -3.93
N ILE A 97 11.87 0.34 -3.36
CA ILE A 97 12.94 -0.28 -2.57
C ILE A 97 13.77 -1.21 -3.46
N SER A 98 15.06 -0.93 -3.59
CA SER A 98 16.01 -1.78 -4.32
C SER A 98 16.32 -3.07 -3.60
N VAL A 99 16.39 -4.17 -4.35
CA VAL A 99 16.93 -5.45 -3.89
C VAL A 99 18.41 -5.52 -4.28
N LYS A 100 19.23 -5.98 -3.32
CA LYS A 100 20.66 -6.21 -3.52
C LYS A 100 20.90 -7.15 -4.71
N PRO A 101 21.84 -6.85 -5.64
CA PRO A 101 22.04 -7.65 -6.85
C PRO A 101 22.19 -9.15 -6.61
N GLU A 102 22.83 -9.52 -5.51
CA GLU A 102 23.13 -10.91 -5.13
C GLU A 102 21.85 -11.71 -4.80
N GLU A 103 20.82 -11.04 -4.31
CA GLU A 103 19.55 -11.65 -3.88
C GLU A 103 18.50 -11.70 -5.01
N ARG A 104 18.70 -10.96 -6.10
CA ARG A 104 17.70 -10.84 -7.19
C ARG A 104 17.41 -12.16 -7.88
N ASN A 105 18.36 -13.11 -7.85
CA ASN A 105 18.19 -14.43 -8.46
C ASN A 105 17.07 -15.26 -7.81
N PHE A 106 16.63 -14.92 -6.60
CA PHE A 106 15.50 -15.57 -5.94
C PHE A 106 14.14 -14.96 -6.30
N LEU A 107 14.14 -13.86 -7.05
CA LEU A 107 12.94 -13.15 -7.53
C LEU A 107 12.81 -13.26 -9.06
N ARG A 108 13.22 -14.40 -9.65
CA ARG A 108 13.08 -14.63 -11.08
C ARG A 108 11.63 -14.90 -11.45
N PHE A 109 11.26 -14.66 -12.69
CA PHE A 109 9.98 -15.08 -13.24
C PHE A 109 10.10 -15.31 -14.75
N LEU A 110 9.16 -16.07 -15.29
CA LEU A 110 9.09 -16.39 -16.72
C LEU A 110 8.06 -15.49 -17.40
N TRP A 111 8.37 -14.96 -18.57
CA TRP A 111 7.41 -14.13 -19.32
C TRP A 111 7.48 -14.43 -20.82
N TRP A 112 6.33 -14.35 -21.49
CA TRP A 112 6.24 -14.56 -22.93
C TRP A 112 6.70 -13.33 -23.71
N GLU A 113 7.58 -13.52 -24.68
CA GLU A 113 7.98 -12.45 -25.58
C GLU A 113 6.83 -12.10 -26.54
N LYS A 114 6.46 -10.81 -26.63
CA LYS A 114 5.32 -10.36 -27.43
C LYS A 114 5.49 -10.79 -28.89
N GLY A 115 4.49 -11.50 -29.42
CA GLY A 115 4.47 -11.95 -30.81
C GLY A 115 5.43 -13.09 -31.14
N LYS A 116 6.09 -13.69 -30.13
CA LYS A 116 6.94 -14.87 -30.31
C LYS A 116 6.50 -15.97 -29.36
N ASN A 117 6.56 -17.22 -29.81
CA ASN A 117 6.31 -18.38 -28.94
C ASN A 117 7.57 -18.73 -28.11
N LYS A 118 8.20 -17.70 -27.52
CA LYS A 118 9.47 -17.81 -26.79
C LYS A 118 9.30 -17.26 -25.37
N ILE A 119 9.74 -18.04 -24.40
CA ILE A 119 9.78 -17.64 -22.99
C ILE A 119 11.12 -16.98 -22.70
N LYS A 120 11.09 -15.84 -22.02
CA LYS A 120 12.24 -15.14 -21.46
C LYS A 120 12.25 -15.23 -19.93
N LYS A 121 13.44 -15.12 -19.35
CA LYS A 121 13.68 -15.13 -17.90
C LYS A 121 13.97 -13.71 -17.46
N PHE A 122 13.18 -13.21 -16.52
CA PHE A 122 13.38 -11.91 -15.90
C PHE A 122 13.62 -12.09 -14.40
N ARG A 123 14.14 -11.06 -13.74
CA ARG A 123 14.19 -10.98 -12.28
C ARG A 123 13.85 -9.59 -11.79
N HIS A 124 13.22 -9.52 -10.62
CA HIS A 124 12.94 -8.23 -9.99
C HIS A 124 14.20 -7.61 -9.38
N CYS A 125 14.39 -6.32 -9.65
CA CYS A 125 15.42 -5.50 -9.02
C CYS A 125 14.89 -4.76 -7.78
N ARG A 126 13.58 -4.84 -7.53
CA ARG A 126 12.85 -4.13 -6.47
C ARG A 126 12.06 -5.11 -5.61
N VAL A 127 11.67 -4.68 -4.41
CA VAL A 127 10.87 -5.50 -3.49
C VAL A 127 9.51 -5.83 -4.12
N VAL A 128 9.12 -7.10 -4.08
CA VAL A 128 7.93 -7.62 -4.75
C VAL A 128 6.81 -7.84 -3.74
N PHE A 129 5.58 -7.53 -4.12
CA PHE A 129 4.40 -7.87 -3.32
C PHE A 129 4.20 -9.40 -3.24
N GLY A 130 3.76 -9.92 -2.09
CA GLY A 130 3.52 -11.35 -1.87
C GLY A 130 4.71 -12.11 -1.27
N VAL A 131 5.89 -11.48 -1.18
CA VAL A 131 7.03 -12.00 -0.41
C VAL A 131 6.83 -11.65 1.07
N SER A 132 7.11 -12.61 1.95
CA SER A 132 6.80 -12.54 3.38
C SER A 132 7.56 -11.44 4.13
N SER A 133 8.76 -11.08 3.67
CA SER A 133 9.60 -10.01 4.23
C SER A 133 9.26 -8.61 3.71
N SER A 134 8.49 -8.50 2.61
CA SER A 134 8.20 -7.21 1.97
C SER A 134 7.55 -6.18 2.89
N PRO A 135 6.56 -6.54 3.74
CA PRO A 135 5.96 -5.58 4.67
C PRO A 135 6.98 -4.99 5.66
N PHE A 136 7.87 -5.83 6.20
CA PHE A 136 8.96 -5.38 7.08
C PHE A 136 9.92 -4.45 6.34
N LEU A 137 10.36 -4.82 5.13
CA LEU A 137 11.27 -4.01 4.34
C LEU A 137 10.70 -2.61 4.05
N LEU A 138 9.41 -2.54 3.71
CA LEU A 138 8.72 -1.27 3.51
C LEU A 138 8.65 -0.45 4.81
N ALA A 139 8.16 -1.05 5.89
CA ALA A 139 8.01 -0.36 7.16
C ALA A 139 9.36 0.12 7.73
N ALA A 140 10.41 -0.71 7.66
CA ALA A 140 11.75 -0.34 8.11
C ALA A 140 12.34 0.81 7.27
N THR A 141 12.14 0.79 5.95
CA THR A 141 12.59 1.87 5.06
C THR A 141 11.88 3.19 5.35
N LEU A 142 10.56 3.15 5.55
CA LEU A 142 9.76 4.33 5.90
C LEU A 142 10.12 4.87 7.29
N ASN A 143 10.32 3.98 8.28
CA ASN A 143 10.80 4.35 9.61
C ASN A 143 12.14 5.09 9.52
N GLN A 144 13.11 4.55 8.77
CA GLN A 144 14.41 5.18 8.62
C GLN A 144 14.30 6.54 7.94
N LEU A 145 13.56 6.62 6.83
CA LEU A 145 13.32 7.86 6.09
C LEU A 145 12.74 8.96 6.97
N LEU A 146 11.77 8.62 7.83
CA LEU A 146 11.10 9.57 8.71
C LEU A 146 11.86 9.82 10.02
N TYR A 147 12.82 8.96 10.37
CA TYR A 147 13.73 9.17 11.50
C TYR A 147 14.85 10.17 11.15
N ASP A 148 15.38 10.11 9.93
CA ASP A 148 16.52 10.91 9.46
C ASP A 148 16.17 12.37 9.07
N VAL A 149 14.97 12.83 9.44
CA VAL A 149 14.51 14.19 9.13
C VAL A 149 15.13 15.22 10.07
N GLU A 150 15.20 16.47 9.61
CA GLU A 150 15.59 17.62 10.44
C GLU A 150 14.71 17.75 11.69
N ASP A 151 15.27 18.25 12.80
CA ASP A 151 14.56 18.40 14.08
C ASP A 151 13.25 19.18 13.96
N SER A 152 13.21 20.19 13.09
CA SER A 152 12.03 21.01 12.83
C SER A 152 10.85 20.22 12.22
N LYS A 153 11.12 19.08 11.58
CA LYS A 153 10.11 18.23 10.91
C LYS A 153 9.79 16.94 11.67
N LYS A 154 10.46 16.66 12.78
CA LYS A 154 10.28 15.42 13.56
C LYS A 154 8.84 15.20 14.03
N GLU A 155 8.14 16.27 14.43
CA GLU A 155 6.73 16.17 14.85
C GLU A 155 5.85 15.65 13.70
N VAL A 156 5.98 16.26 12.52
CA VAL A 156 5.18 15.87 11.35
C VAL A 156 5.58 14.49 10.83
N ALA A 157 6.87 14.16 10.86
CA ALA A 157 7.36 12.83 10.48
C ALA A 157 6.82 11.73 11.40
N GLN A 158 6.81 11.95 12.73
CA GLN A 158 6.21 11.01 13.68
C GLN A 158 4.70 10.88 13.50
N PHE A 159 4.01 11.99 13.23
CA PHE A 159 2.58 11.98 12.96
C PHE A 159 2.25 11.22 11.66
N LEU A 160 3.03 11.46 10.59
CA LEU A 160 2.91 10.75 9.33
C LEU A 160 3.18 9.26 9.53
N LEU A 161 4.23 8.89 10.26
CA LEU A 161 4.59 7.50 10.48
C LEU A 161 3.46 6.71 11.17
N LYS A 162 2.83 7.30 12.20
CA LYS A 162 1.65 6.72 12.88
C LYS A 162 0.39 6.68 12.02
N SER A 163 0.40 7.42 10.91
CA SER A 163 -0.70 7.48 9.95
C SER A 163 -0.55 6.45 8.82
N LEU A 164 0.59 5.76 8.72
CA LEU A 164 0.86 4.82 7.63
C LEU A 164 0.45 3.39 7.99
N TYR A 165 -0.23 2.74 7.06
CA TYR A 165 -0.50 1.30 7.06
C TYR A 165 -0.09 0.70 5.72
N VAL A 166 1.08 0.06 5.70
CA VAL A 166 1.68 -0.49 4.46
C VAL A 166 1.81 0.62 3.40
N ASP A 167 0.94 0.65 2.39
CA ASP A 167 0.91 1.60 1.29
C ASP A 167 -0.16 2.69 1.45
N ASN A 168 -0.95 2.69 2.54
CA ASN A 168 -1.98 3.70 2.78
C ASN A 168 -1.55 4.69 3.86
N CYS A 169 -1.86 5.97 3.68
CA CYS A 169 -1.85 6.98 4.73
C CYS A 169 -3.29 7.24 5.14
N VAL A 170 -3.63 7.06 6.41
CA VAL A 170 -4.99 7.21 6.96
C VAL A 170 -4.89 7.94 8.30
N THR A 171 -5.44 9.15 8.37
CA THR A 171 -5.31 10.02 9.54
C THR A 171 -6.45 11.01 9.67
N SER A 172 -6.40 11.88 10.69
CA SER A 172 -7.32 13.01 10.79
C SER A 172 -6.66 14.24 11.38
N VAL A 173 -7.18 15.42 10.99
CA VAL A 173 -6.69 16.73 11.43
C VAL A 173 -7.82 17.63 11.91
N SER A 174 -7.49 18.58 12.77
CA SER A 174 -8.45 19.44 13.47
C SER A 174 -8.94 20.64 12.65
N SER A 175 -8.21 21.04 11.61
CA SER A 175 -8.52 22.20 10.77
C SER A 175 -7.98 22.07 9.35
N THR A 176 -8.58 22.82 8.43
CA THR A 176 -8.19 22.89 7.01
C THR A 176 -6.78 23.47 6.82
N THR A 177 -6.37 24.41 7.69
CA THR A 177 -5.00 24.91 7.72
C THR A 177 -4.01 23.79 8.07
N ARG A 178 -4.31 22.97 9.08
CA ARG A 178 -3.45 21.83 9.45
C ARG A 178 -3.46 20.74 8.37
N LEU A 179 -4.59 20.55 7.67
CA LEU A 179 -4.69 19.65 6.51
C LEU A 179 -3.68 20.02 5.43
N HIS A 180 -3.70 21.26 4.95
CA HIS A 180 -2.80 21.69 3.87
C HIS A 180 -1.33 21.65 4.28
N SER A 181 -1.01 22.11 5.49
CA SER A 181 0.35 21.99 6.04
C SER A 181 0.79 20.52 6.09
N PHE A 182 -0.06 19.63 6.63
CA PHE A 182 0.26 18.21 6.73
C PHE A 182 0.49 17.57 5.35
N ILE A 183 -0.39 17.82 4.37
CA ILE A 183 -0.23 17.28 3.01
C ILE A 183 1.08 17.76 2.39
N GLN A 184 1.36 19.06 2.47
CA GLN A 184 2.58 19.64 1.91
C GLN A 184 3.83 19.03 2.54
N ASP A 185 3.87 18.96 3.88
CA ASP A 185 5.01 18.42 4.62
C ASP A 185 5.16 16.91 4.36
N ALA A 186 4.07 16.15 4.36
CA ALA A 186 4.09 14.71 4.09
C ALA A 186 4.60 14.40 2.69
N VAL A 187 4.12 15.13 1.68
CA VAL A 187 4.59 15.00 0.29
C VAL A 187 6.08 15.33 0.20
N GLN A 188 6.53 16.41 0.87
CA GLN A 188 7.94 16.80 0.86
C GLN A 188 8.83 15.73 1.51
N LEU A 189 8.44 15.24 2.69
CA LEU A 189 9.20 14.24 3.44
C LEU A 189 9.31 12.92 2.66
N MET A 190 8.20 12.44 2.10
CA MET A 190 8.16 11.15 1.40
C MET A 190 8.87 11.20 0.04
N ASN A 191 8.84 12.37 -0.64
CA ASN A 191 9.56 12.57 -1.89
C ASN A 191 11.09 12.45 -1.74
N ALA A 192 11.66 12.72 -0.57
CA ALA A 192 13.09 12.48 -0.32
C ALA A 192 13.47 10.99 -0.51
N GLY A 193 12.54 10.07 -0.20
CA GLY A 193 12.67 8.64 -0.45
C GLY A 193 12.03 8.15 -1.75
N LYS A 194 11.59 9.07 -2.64
CA LYS A 194 10.82 8.78 -3.87
C LYS A 194 9.49 8.07 -3.63
N PHE A 195 8.94 8.14 -2.42
CA PHE A 195 7.61 7.64 -2.11
C PHE A 195 6.58 8.71 -2.44
N ASN A 196 5.97 8.61 -3.62
CA ASN A 196 4.96 9.56 -4.07
C ASN A 196 3.62 9.31 -3.37
N LEU A 197 3.20 10.22 -2.49
CA LEU A 197 1.86 10.22 -1.90
C LEU A 197 0.84 10.86 -2.84
N ARG A 198 -0.23 10.14 -3.16
CA ARG A 198 -1.25 10.57 -4.13
C ARG A 198 -2.66 10.18 -3.69
N GLY A 199 -3.64 10.55 -4.50
CA GLY A 199 -5.04 10.15 -4.28
C GLY A 199 -5.62 10.71 -2.97
N TRP A 200 -5.20 11.91 -2.58
CA TRP A 200 -5.65 12.55 -1.35
C TRP A 200 -7.18 12.76 -1.35
N ILE A 201 -7.85 12.29 -0.31
CA ILE A 201 -9.30 12.44 -0.10
C ILE A 201 -9.55 12.86 1.35
N TRP A 202 -10.44 13.83 1.55
CA TRP A 202 -10.90 14.27 2.87
C TRP A 202 -12.38 14.69 2.87
N ASN A 203 -12.99 14.76 4.06
CA ASN A 203 -14.43 15.03 4.27
C ASN A 203 -14.80 16.52 4.46
N GLU A 204 -14.23 17.43 3.67
CA GLU A 204 -14.61 18.85 3.70
C GLU A 204 -15.03 19.36 2.31
N GLU A 205 -16.28 19.83 2.21
CA GLU A 205 -17.01 20.02 0.94
C GLU A 205 -16.44 21.07 -0.03
N LYS A 206 -15.62 22.01 0.43
CA LYS A 206 -15.27 23.19 -0.37
C LYS A 206 -13.94 23.11 -1.10
N GLU A 207 -13.04 22.20 -0.72
CA GLU A 207 -11.62 22.31 -1.12
C GLU A 207 -10.96 20.99 -1.56
N SER A 208 -11.67 19.85 -1.55
CA SER A 208 -11.11 18.57 -2.02
C SER A 208 -10.75 18.61 -3.52
N PRO A 209 -9.47 18.40 -3.93
CA PRO A 209 -9.00 18.37 -5.32
C PRO A 209 -9.49 17.14 -6.08
N ALA A 210 -10.16 16.20 -5.41
CA ALA A 210 -10.91 15.16 -6.07
C ALA A 210 -12.37 15.61 -6.13
N HIS A 211 -12.91 15.72 -7.33
CA HIS A 211 -14.35 15.69 -7.59
C HIS A 211 -15.02 14.55 -6.80
N VAL A 212 -15.49 14.82 -5.57
CA VAL A 212 -16.42 13.95 -4.80
C VAL A 212 -17.83 14.05 -5.41
N SER A 213 -17.91 14.11 -6.74
CA SER A 213 -19.16 14.17 -7.48
C SER A 213 -19.74 12.78 -7.77
N GLN A 214 -19.01 11.67 -7.55
CA GLN A 214 -19.55 10.33 -7.85
C GLN A 214 -19.27 9.21 -6.83
N ALA A 215 -18.13 9.18 -6.12
CA ALA A 215 -17.88 8.11 -5.15
C ALA A 215 -18.39 8.50 -3.75
N LYS A 216 -19.60 8.03 -3.39
CA LYS A 216 -20.13 8.17 -2.03
C LYS A 216 -19.33 7.37 -1.01
N ASN A 217 -18.77 6.21 -1.40
CA ASN A 217 -18.13 5.27 -0.49
C ASN A 217 -16.70 4.99 -0.94
N VAL A 218 -15.72 5.32 -0.09
CA VAL A 218 -14.30 5.09 -0.35
C VAL A 218 -13.77 3.98 0.58
N PRO A 219 -13.05 2.98 0.07
CA PRO A 219 -12.49 1.94 0.92
C PRO A 219 -11.37 2.51 1.82
N VAL A 220 -11.43 2.22 3.11
CA VAL A 220 -10.44 2.61 4.11
C VAL A 220 -10.17 1.40 5.00
N LEU A 221 -9.01 0.76 4.84
CA LEU A 221 -8.55 -0.38 5.66
C LEU A 221 -9.59 -1.51 5.82
N GLY A 222 -10.34 -1.81 4.76
CA GLY A 222 -11.39 -2.85 4.76
C GLY A 222 -12.79 -2.36 5.18
N LEU A 223 -12.93 -1.08 5.52
CA LEU A 223 -14.22 -0.42 5.75
C LEU A 223 -14.61 0.44 4.55
N LEU A 224 -15.88 0.82 4.47
CA LEU A 224 -16.39 1.82 3.54
C LEU A 224 -16.62 3.14 4.28
N TRP A 225 -16.00 4.21 3.79
CA TRP A 225 -16.15 5.55 4.32
C TRP A 225 -17.07 6.39 3.43
N ASP A 226 -18.21 6.81 3.97
CA ASP A 226 -19.04 7.86 3.37
C ASP A 226 -18.38 9.21 3.65
N VAL A 227 -17.71 9.76 2.64
CA VAL A 227 -16.93 11.00 2.77
C VAL A 227 -17.82 12.20 3.10
N LYS A 228 -19.07 12.22 2.61
CA LYS A 228 -19.98 13.36 2.83
C LYS A 228 -20.59 13.34 4.23
N LYS A 229 -21.00 12.15 4.70
CA LYS A 229 -21.57 11.99 6.04
C LYS A 229 -20.53 11.80 7.13
N ASP A 230 -19.30 11.50 6.73
CA ASP A 230 -18.22 11.04 7.60
C ASP A 230 -18.64 9.83 8.47
N GLU A 231 -19.17 8.80 7.81
CA GLU A 231 -19.63 7.54 8.43
C GLU A 231 -18.80 6.36 7.92
N LEU A 232 -18.34 5.49 8.82
CA LEU A 232 -17.71 4.22 8.46
C LEU A 232 -18.77 3.11 8.49
N SER A 233 -18.73 2.24 7.49
CA SER A 233 -19.63 1.10 7.34
C SER A 233 -18.88 -0.13 6.87
N LEU A 234 -19.47 -1.32 7.10
CA LEU A 234 -18.96 -2.58 6.57
C LEU A 234 -19.52 -2.78 5.16
N ASP A 235 -18.69 -3.30 4.24
CA ASP A 235 -19.21 -3.80 2.99
C ASP A 235 -19.85 -5.18 3.20
N LEU A 236 -21.16 -5.18 3.42
CA LEU A 236 -21.92 -6.40 3.69
C LEU A 236 -22.14 -7.27 2.43
N ARG A 237 -21.75 -6.79 1.24
CA ARG A 237 -21.97 -7.52 -0.02
C ARG A 237 -21.11 -8.77 -0.16
N GLU A 238 -20.01 -8.86 0.58
CA GLU A 238 -19.09 -10.01 0.59
C GLU A 238 -19.24 -10.91 1.81
N LEU A 239 -20.12 -10.56 2.76
CA LEU A 239 -20.36 -11.39 3.94
C LEU A 239 -21.50 -12.38 3.66
N PRO A 240 -21.37 -13.67 4.02
CA PRO A 240 -22.52 -14.56 4.05
C PRO A 240 -23.54 -13.92 4.99
N VAL A 241 -24.75 -13.68 4.47
CA VAL A 241 -25.82 -12.95 5.16
C VAL A 241 -26.12 -13.64 6.49
N PHE A 242 -25.61 -13.09 7.58
CA PHE A 242 -26.18 -13.29 8.91
C PHE A 242 -27.19 -12.17 9.09
N GLU A 243 -28.46 -12.48 8.82
CA GLU A 243 -29.57 -11.62 9.21
C GLU A 243 -29.49 -11.39 10.73
N ASP A 244 -29.71 -10.13 11.13
CA ASP A 244 -29.86 -9.65 12.51
C ASP A 244 -28.60 -9.56 13.38
N CYS A 245 -27.87 -8.42 13.28
CA CYS A 245 -27.52 -7.57 14.44
C CYS A 245 -26.36 -6.60 14.17
N TRP A 246 -26.54 -5.48 13.46
CA TRP A 246 -25.63 -4.33 13.62
C TRP A 246 -26.37 -2.99 13.48
N ARG A 247 -26.48 -2.25 14.60
CA ARG A 247 -26.86 -0.82 14.60
C ARG A 247 -25.61 0.03 14.44
N CYS A 248 -25.61 0.92 13.45
CA CYS A 248 -24.59 1.95 13.19
C CYS A 248 -24.17 2.71 14.45
N ILE A 249 -22.87 2.90 14.66
CA ILE A 249 -22.34 3.79 15.69
C ILE A 249 -22.41 5.23 15.14
N ARG A 250 -23.45 5.97 15.56
CA ARG A 250 -23.61 7.40 15.24
C ARG A 250 -22.79 8.30 16.19
N ARG A 251 -22.31 9.43 15.67
CA ARG A 251 -21.41 10.40 16.32
C ARG A 251 -22.04 11.30 17.40
N SER A 252 -23.05 10.84 18.16
CA SER A 252 -23.70 11.66 19.19
C SER A 252 -23.95 10.90 20.49
N CYS A 253 -22.92 10.82 21.35
CA CYS A 253 -23.09 10.54 22.78
C CYS A 253 -22.09 11.36 23.62
N TYR A 254 -22.26 12.68 23.64
CA TYR A 254 -21.97 13.49 24.83
C TYR A 254 -23.09 14.54 24.97
N LYS A 255 -24.27 14.09 25.42
CA LYS A 255 -25.16 14.97 26.17
C LYS A 255 -24.87 14.72 27.65
N LYS A 256 -24.15 15.66 28.27
CA LYS A 256 -24.16 15.84 29.73
C LYS A 256 -25.63 15.89 30.16
N ARG A 257 -26.10 14.93 30.95
CA ARG A 257 -27.26 15.16 31.81
C ARG A 257 -26.77 16.09 32.93
N GLY A 258 -27.10 17.37 32.82
CA GLY A 258 -26.97 18.34 33.90
C GLY A 258 -28.20 18.29 34.79
N SER A 259 -27.94 18.45 36.09
CA SER A 259 -28.84 18.73 37.23
C SER A 259 -30.11 17.90 37.36
#